data_AF-A0A132B1C6-F1
#
_entry.id   AF-A0A132B1C6-F1
#
_cell.length_a   1.000
_cell.length_b   1.000
_cell.length_c   1.000
_cell.angle_alpha   90.00
_cell.angle_beta   90.00
_cell.angle_gamma   90.00
#
_symmetry.space_group_name_H-M   'P 1'
#
loop_
_entity.id
_entity.type
_entity.pdbx_description
1 polymer ?
#
loop_
_entity_poly.entity_id
_entity_poly.type
_entity_poly.pdbx_seq_one_letter_code
_entity_poly.pdbx_strand_id
1 'polypeptide(L)'
;MRLESYDPETYQRLPSISDAVAKFDFIDRESLISTTIRELFLSHKMDRTFGLILLHRYFDINETKRLVDYSGTSVPWRLSKTSGNIRPSNWLLTANGVYDYMSFTTPL
;
A
#
# COMPACT_ATOMS: atom_id res chain seq x y z
N MET A 1 11.24 13.84 -1.90
CA MET A 1 10.25 12.93 -1.28
C MET A 1 11.01 11.96 -0.39
N ARG A 2 10.66 11.83 0.90
CA ARG A 2 11.36 10.97 1.87
C ARG A 2 10.57 9.67 2.05
N LEU A 3 11.29 8.55 2.03
CA LEU A 3 10.74 7.23 2.37
C LEU A 3 10.78 7.08 3.88
N GLU A 4 9.61 6.97 4.50
CA GLU A 4 9.48 6.75 5.93
C GLU A 4 9.33 5.25 6.25
N SER A 5 9.76 4.88 7.45
CA SER A 5 9.56 3.52 7.96
C SER A 5 8.07 3.22 8.18
N TYR A 6 7.72 1.93 8.27
CA TYR A 6 6.36 1.51 8.57
C TYR A 6 5.83 2.17 9.87
N ASP A 7 4.64 2.75 9.77
CA ASP A 7 3.92 3.37 10.88
C ASP A 7 2.54 2.70 11.05
N PRO A 8 2.30 1.99 12.18
CA PRO A 8 1.00 1.36 12.46
C PRO A 8 -0.16 2.36 12.50
N GLU A 9 0.05 3.60 12.97
CA GLU A 9 -1.03 4.60 13.01
C GLU A 9 -1.50 4.97 11.60
N THR A 10 -0.55 5.14 10.69
CA THR A 10 -0.84 5.41 9.27
C THR A 10 -1.64 4.28 8.63
N TYR A 11 -1.35 3.02 8.94
CA TYR A 11 -2.17 1.88 8.49
C TYR A 11 -3.60 1.95 9.06
N GLN A 12 -3.73 2.24 10.35
CA GLN A 12 -5.03 2.27 11.03
C GLN A 12 -5.94 3.42 10.54
N ARG A 13 -5.37 4.49 10.00
CA ARG A 13 -6.11 5.59 9.37
C ARG A 13 -6.67 5.24 7.99
N LEU A 14 -6.31 4.10 7.42
CA LEU A 14 -6.84 3.70 6.12
C LEU A 14 -8.34 3.38 6.20
N PRO A 15 -9.10 3.72 5.15
CA PRO A 15 -10.52 3.41 5.08
C PRO A 15 -10.76 1.90 5.02
N SER A 16 -11.98 1.49 5.37
CA SER A 16 -12.48 0.16 4.98
C SER A 16 -12.50 0.03 3.45
N ILE A 17 -12.53 -1.19 2.92
CA ILE A 17 -12.65 -1.38 1.47
C ILE A 17 -13.92 -0.73 0.91
N SER A 18 -15.03 -0.79 1.64
CA SER A 18 -16.30 -0.17 1.24
C SER A 18 -16.18 1.35 1.15
N ASP A 19 -15.58 1.98 2.15
CA ASP A 19 -15.38 3.44 2.15
C ASP A 19 -14.38 3.87 1.07
N ALA A 20 -13.33 3.07 0.85
CA ALA A 20 -12.33 3.33 -0.19
C ALA A 20 -12.97 3.31 -1.59
N VAL A 21 -13.80 2.30 -1.87
CA VAL A 21 -14.53 2.18 -3.14
C VAL A 21 -15.54 3.32 -3.29
N ALA A 22 -16.32 3.64 -2.25
CA ALA A 22 -17.27 4.74 -2.30
C ALA A 22 -16.58 6.08 -2.61
N LYS A 23 -15.42 6.33 -1.99
CA LYS A 23 -14.61 7.52 -2.29
C LYS A 23 -14.04 7.49 -3.71
N PHE A 24 -13.62 6.32 -4.19
CA PHE A 24 -13.08 6.17 -5.54
C PHE A 24 -14.15 6.40 -6.62
N ASP A 25 -15.37 5.95 -6.37
CA ASP A 25 -16.51 6.15 -7.26
C ASP A 25 -16.95 7.61 -7.28
N PHE A 26 -16.86 8.30 -6.15
CA PHE A 26 -17.17 9.73 -6.05
C PHE A 26 -16.23 10.61 -6.89
N ILE A 27 -14.98 10.19 -7.13
CA ILE A 27 -13.96 10.99 -7.84
C ILE A 27 -13.84 10.67 -9.34
N ASP A 28 -14.87 10.09 -9.95
CA ASP A 28 -14.85 9.63 -11.36
C ASP A 28 -13.61 8.76 -11.65
N ARG A 29 -13.61 7.57 -11.04
CA ARG A 29 -12.50 6.61 -11.12
C ARG A 29 -12.02 6.31 -12.54
N GLU A 30 -12.95 6.25 -13.50
CA GLU A 30 -12.62 5.85 -14.87
C GLU A 30 -11.84 6.96 -15.56
N SER A 31 -12.27 8.21 -15.41
CA SER A 31 -11.52 9.37 -15.88
C SER A 31 -10.14 9.44 -15.23
N LEU A 32 -10.05 9.31 -13.90
CA LEU A 32 -8.77 9.36 -13.18
C LEU A 32 -7.78 8.28 -13.64
N ILE A 33 -8.25 7.04 -13.83
CA ILE A 33 -7.41 5.93 -14.31
C ILE A 33 -6.97 6.16 -15.75
N SER A 34 -7.93 6.41 -16.65
CA SER A 34 -7.69 6.43 -18.11
C SER A 34 -6.88 7.65 -18.57
N THR A 35 -6.88 8.72 -17.78
CA THR A 35 -6.12 9.95 -18.03
C THR A 35 -4.90 10.01 -17.11
N THR A 36 -5.03 10.65 -15.95
CA THR A 36 -3.94 11.06 -15.07
C THR A 36 -3.00 9.92 -14.70
N ILE A 37 -3.54 8.78 -14.23
CA ILE A 37 -2.71 7.66 -13.80
C ILE A 37 -2.05 6.98 -15.00
N ARG A 38 -2.80 6.69 -16.06
CA ARG A 38 -2.27 6.07 -17.27
C ARG A 38 -1.17 6.93 -17.90
N GLU A 39 -1.40 8.24 -18.03
CA GLU A 39 -0.42 9.17 -18.59
C GLU A 39 0.84 9.24 -17.74
N LEU A 40 0.71 9.29 -16.40
CA LEU A 40 1.85 9.24 -15.49
C LEU A 40 2.67 7.95 -15.68
N PHE A 41 2.00 6.80 -15.75
CA PHE A 41 2.68 5.51 -15.88
C PHE A 41 3.37 5.39 -17.24
N LEU A 42 2.70 5.75 -18.33
CA LEU A 42 3.25 5.64 -19.68
C LEU A 42 4.39 6.63 -19.94
N SER A 43 4.24 7.89 -19.51
CA SER A 43 5.26 8.94 -19.70
C SER A 43 6.58 8.60 -19.01
N HIS A 44 6.52 7.91 -17.87
CA HIS A 44 7.69 7.48 -17.12
C HIS A 44 8.09 6.01 -17.37
N LYS A 45 7.41 5.28 -18.27
CA LYS A 45 7.65 3.85 -18.57
C LYS A 45 7.51 2.92 -17.35
N MET A 46 6.54 3.22 -16.51
CA MET A 46 6.28 2.52 -15.24
C MET A 46 5.18 1.47 -15.34
N ASP A 47 4.50 1.34 -16.48
CA ASP A 47 3.38 0.42 -16.74
C ASP A 47 3.75 -1.07 -16.63
N ARG A 48 5.04 -1.40 -16.64
CA ARG A 48 5.58 -2.76 -16.41
C ARG A 48 6.35 -2.91 -15.11
N THR A 49 6.47 -1.83 -14.34
CA THR A 49 7.28 -1.79 -13.11
C THR A 49 6.41 -1.66 -11.87
N PHE A 50 5.37 -0.82 -11.94
CA PHE A 50 4.45 -0.59 -10.84
C PHE A 50 3.04 -1.03 -11.19
N GLY A 51 2.29 -1.42 -10.16
CA GLY A 51 0.85 -1.60 -10.22
C GLY A 51 0.13 -0.47 -9.49
N LEU A 52 -1.16 -0.29 -9.80
CA LEU A 52 -2.05 0.56 -9.02
C LEU A 52 -2.85 -0.31 -8.07
N ILE A 53 -2.88 0.07 -6.79
CA ILE A 53 -3.71 -0.56 -5.76
C ILE A 53 -4.59 0.50 -5.09
N LEU A 54 -5.86 0.17 -4.87
CA LEU A 54 -6.72 0.98 -4.03
C LEU A 54 -6.37 0.70 -2.56
N LEU A 55 -5.80 1.69 -1.87
CA LEU A 55 -5.40 1.52 -0.48
C LEU A 55 -6.63 1.44 0.44
N HIS A 56 -6.70 0.37 1.20
CA HIS A 56 -7.76 0.07 2.18
C HIS A 56 -7.19 -0.87 3.24
N ARG A 57 -7.77 -0.92 4.43
CA ARG A 57 -7.40 -1.92 5.45
C ARG A 57 -8.35 -3.12 5.41
N TYR A 58 -7.79 -4.32 5.55
CA TYR A 58 -8.55 -5.58 5.61
C TYR A 58 -9.10 -5.85 7.03
N PHE A 59 -8.34 -5.48 8.06
CA PHE A 59 -8.66 -5.69 9.47
C PHE A 59 -7.81 -4.75 10.34
N ASP A 60 -8.16 -4.62 11.63
CA ASP A 60 -7.37 -3.85 12.58
C ASP A 60 -6.03 -4.54 12.90
N ILE A 61 -4.94 -3.81 12.71
CA ILE A 61 -3.60 -4.26 13.08
C ILE A 61 -3.16 -3.50 14.33
N ASN A 62 -2.72 -4.23 15.36
CA ASN A 62 -2.19 -3.59 16.56
C ASN A 62 -0.78 -3.01 16.29
N GLU A 63 -0.35 -2.05 17.11
CA GLU A 63 0.92 -1.32 16.95
C GLU A 63 2.17 -2.21 16.88
N THR A 64 2.07 -3.46 17.37
CA THR A 64 3.18 -4.41 17.39
C THR A 64 3.26 -5.29 16.14
N LYS A 65 2.33 -5.12 15.18
CA LYS A 65 2.21 -5.95 14.00
C LYS A 65 2.28 -5.10 12.73
N ARG A 66 2.67 -5.74 11.63
CA ARG A 66 2.62 -5.18 10.27
C ARG A 66 2.03 -6.18 9.30
N LEU A 67 1.44 -5.70 8.22
CA LEU A 67 0.92 -6.56 7.15
C LEU A 67 2.06 -7.01 6.24
N VAL A 68 2.21 -8.34 6.11
CA VAL A 68 3.23 -8.97 5.28
C VAL A 68 2.56 -9.90 4.28
N ASP A 69 2.83 -9.73 3.00
CA ASP A 69 2.54 -10.74 1.98
C ASP A 69 3.58 -11.87 2.09
N TYR A 70 3.10 -13.04 2.45
CA TYR A 70 3.87 -14.27 2.53
C TYR A 70 3.18 -15.34 1.68
N SER A 71 3.87 -15.79 0.63
CA SER A 71 3.36 -16.82 -0.30
C SER A 71 1.98 -16.50 -0.90
N GLY A 72 1.76 -15.22 -1.26
CA GLY A 72 0.51 -14.76 -1.86
C GLY A 72 -0.63 -14.57 -0.86
N THR A 73 -0.34 -14.61 0.44
CA THR A 73 -1.31 -14.38 1.52
C THR A 73 -0.84 -13.23 2.39
N SER A 74 -1.71 -12.22 2.56
CA SER A 74 -1.47 -11.11 3.48
C SER A 74 -1.74 -11.54 4.93
N VAL A 75 -0.69 -11.55 5.75
CA VAL A 75 -0.72 -12.01 7.14
C VAL A 75 -0.12 -10.97 8.09
N PRO A 76 -0.70 -10.75 9.28
CA PRO A 76 -0.17 -9.80 10.23
C PRO A 76 0.97 -10.41 11.05
N TRP A 77 2.18 -9.91 10.86
CA TRP A 77 3.40 -10.39 11.53
C TRP A 77 3.81 -9.46 12.66
N ARG A 78 4.29 -10.02 13.78
CA ARG A 78 4.81 -9.22 14.90
C ARG A 78 6.17 -8.62 14.56
N LEU A 79 6.33 -7.30 14.68
CA LEU A 79 7.57 -6.55 14.42
C LEU A 79 8.78 -7.14 15.18
N SER A 80 8.59 -7.51 16.44
CA SER A 80 9.64 -8.14 17.27
C SER A 80 10.17 -9.49 16.76
N LYS A 81 9.43 -10.17 15.86
CA LYS A 81 9.76 -11.51 15.36
C LYS A 81 10.09 -11.54 13.87
N THR A 82 10.16 -10.37 13.23
CA THR A 82 10.54 -10.28 11.82
C THR A 82 12.06 -10.23 11.69
N SER A 83 12.71 -11.39 11.49
CA SER A 83 14.15 -11.49 11.20
C SER A 83 14.46 -11.79 9.72
N GLY A 84 13.45 -11.78 8.84
CA GLY A 84 13.59 -12.05 7.41
C GLY A 84 13.88 -10.79 6.58
N ASN A 85 14.24 -10.99 5.30
CA ASN A 85 14.34 -9.94 4.27
C ASN A 85 12.94 -9.38 3.93
N ILE A 86 12.35 -8.64 4.85
CA ILE A 86 11.09 -7.94 4.64
C ILE A 86 11.35 -6.67 3.84
N ARG A 87 10.70 -6.53 2.69
CA ARG A 87 10.81 -5.35 1.83
C ARG A 87 9.45 -4.72 1.61
N PRO A 88 9.34 -3.38 1.56
CA PRO A 88 8.10 -2.74 1.14
C PRO A 88 7.70 -3.22 -0.26
N SER A 89 6.43 -3.59 -0.43
CA SER A 89 5.82 -3.90 -1.73
C SER A 89 4.82 -2.82 -2.16
N ASN A 90 4.25 -2.10 -1.20
CA ASN A 90 3.24 -1.07 -1.47
C ASN A 90 3.51 0.16 -0.63
N TRP A 91 3.26 1.33 -1.21
CA TRP A 91 3.49 2.61 -0.56
C TRP A 91 2.24 3.48 -0.55
N LEU A 92 2.00 4.14 0.57
CA LEU A 92 1.02 5.21 0.70
C LEU A 92 1.69 6.55 0.39
N LEU A 93 1.18 7.25 -0.62
CA LEU A 93 1.60 8.60 -0.96
C LEU A 93 0.69 9.60 -0.25
N THR A 94 1.30 10.51 0.51
CA THR A 94 0.61 11.61 1.20
C THR A 94 1.27 12.94 0.87
N ALA A 95 0.62 14.06 1.22
CA ALA A 95 1.23 15.39 1.10
C ALA A 95 2.52 15.53 1.93
N ASN A 96 2.66 14.73 3.00
CA ASN A 96 3.75 14.84 3.97
C ASN A 96 4.88 13.82 3.74
N GLY A 97 4.72 12.86 2.83
CA GLY A 97 5.71 11.80 2.61
C GLY A 97 5.16 10.52 2.02
N VAL A 98 6.06 9.54 1.85
CA VAL A 98 5.75 8.18 1.37
C VAL A 98 5.98 7.20 2.50
N TYR A 99 4.94 6.45 2.83
CA TYR A 99 4.96 5.48 3.93
C TYR A 99 4.83 4.07 3.38
N ASP A 100 5.61 3.14 3.94
CA ASP A 100 5.44 1.71 3.69
C ASP A 100 4.06 1.26 4.21
N TYR A 101 3.25 0.69 3.31
CA TYR A 101 1.89 0.22 3.62
C TYR A 101 1.86 -1.30 3.87
N MET A 102 2.48 -2.05 2.96
CA MET A 102 2.54 -3.50 3.00
C MET A 102 3.93 -3.92 2.55
N SER A 103 4.46 -4.93 3.22
CA SER A 103 5.73 -5.54 2.84
C SER A 103 5.54 -6.95 2.33
N PHE A 104 6.52 -7.48 1.62
CA PHE A 104 6.60 -8.87 1.20
C PHE A 104 7.89 -9.51 1.70
N THR A 105 7.88 -10.83 1.80
CA THR A 105 9.10 -11.62 1.98
C THR A 105 9.43 -12.34 0.68
N THR A 106 10.70 -12.36 0.29
CA THR A 106 11.19 -13.35 -0.67
C THR A 106 11.46 -14.68 0.04
N PRO A 107 11.22 -15.84 -0.61
CA PRO A 107 11.77 -17.11 -0.13
C PRO A 107 13.29 -16.98 0.08
N LEU A 108 13.82 -17.65 1.10
CA LEU A 108 15.26 -17.76 1.35
C LEU A 108 15.95 -18.58 0.25
#